data_AF-H8MBH0-F1
#
_entry.id   AF-H8MBH0-F1
#
_cell.length_a   1.000
_cell.length_b   1.000
_cell.length_c   1.000
_cell.angle_alpha   90.00
_cell.angle_beta   90.00
_cell.angle_gamma   90.00
#
_symmetry.space_group_name_H-M   'P 1'
#
loop_
_entity.id
_entity.type
_entity.pdbx_description
1 polymer ?
#
loop_
_entity_poly.entity_id
_entity_poly.type
_entity_poly.pdbx_seq_one_letter_code
_entity_poly.pdbx_strand_id
1 'polypeptide(L)' 'MNHEKIHLRQQLELLILPFFVWYGLNYLWNLIKYKNHREAYRNIIFEQEAYENQNDLEYLKNRKLWQIFNKRRTL' A
#
# COMPACT_ATOMS: atom_id res chain seq x y z
N MET A 1 -10.05 9.82 5.43
CA MET A 1 -10.88 9.76 4.20
C MET A 1 -10.07 9.53 2.92
N ASN A 2 -9.06 10.33 2.56
CA ASN A 2 -8.32 10.09 1.30
C ASN A 2 -7.52 8.76 1.32
N HIS A 3 -6.91 8.43 2.47
CA HIS A 3 -6.21 7.15 2.72
C HIS A 3 -7.07 5.93 2.32
N GLU A 4 -8.32 5.89 2.77
CA GLU A 4 -9.26 4.80 2.47
C GLU A 4 -9.63 4.77 0.98
N LYS A 5 -9.79 5.94 0.34
CA LYS A 5 -10.06 6.02 -1.10
C LYS A 5 -8.88 5.50 -1.92
N ILE A 6 -7.65 5.73 -1.46
CA ILE A 6 -6.44 5.14 -2.07
C ILE A 6 -6.49 3.62 -1.95
N HIS A 7 -6.80 3.08 -0.78
CA HIS A 7 -6.98 1.63 -0.59
C HIS A 7 -8.06 1.03 -1.49
N LEU A 8 -9.21 1.70 -1.63
CA LEU A 8 -10.26 1.26 -2.55
C LEU A 8 -9.76 1.22 -4.00
N ARG A 9 -8.98 2.22 -4.43
CA ARG A 9 -8.40 2.22 -5.77
C ARG A 9 -7.38 1.10 -5.96
N GLN A 10 -6.52 0.87 -4.98
CA GLN A 10 -5.54 -0.23 -4.99
C GLN A 10 -6.22 -1.60 -5.05
N GLN A 11 -7.30 -1.79 -4.28
CA GLN A 11 -8.12 -3.02 -4.31
C GLN A 11 -8.72 -3.26 -5.69
N LEU A 12 -9.29 -2.23 -6.32
CA LEU A 12 -9.86 -2.35 -7.67
C LEU A 12 -8.80 -2.68 -8.72
N GLU A 13 -7.60 -2.08 -8.63
CA GLU A 13 -6.50 -2.36 -9.57
C GLU A 13 -5.93 -3.78 -9.44
N LEU A 14 -5.93 -4.34 -8.23
CA LEU A 14 -5.45 -5.69 -7.94
C LEU A 14 -6.58 -6.72 -7.81
N LEU A 15 -7.75 -6.48 -8.40
CA LEU A 15 -8.88 -7.42 -8.46
C LEU A 15 -9.40 -7.91 -7.08
N ILE A 16 -9.28 -7.09 -6.03
CA ILE A 16 -9.72 -7.31 -4.64
C ILE A 16 -9.06 -8.53 -3.97
N LEU A 17 -9.24 -9.74 -4.49
CA LEU A 17 -8.67 -10.97 -3.94
C LEU A 17 -7.12 -10.98 -4.02
N PRO A 18 -6.49 -10.74 -5.18
CA PRO A 18 -5.02 -10.60 -5.24
C PRO A 18 -4.47 -9.47 -4.36
N PHE A 19 -5.23 -8.38 -4.16
CA PHE A 19 -4.84 -7.31 -3.23
C PHE A 19 -4.63 -7.86 -1.82
N PHE A 20 -5.60 -8.60 -1.27
CA PHE A 20 -5.49 -9.13 0.10
C PHE A 20 -4.37 -10.16 0.23
N VAL A 21 -4.14 -10.99 -0.80
CA VAL A 21 -3.01 -11.93 -0.80
C VAL A 21 -1.68 -11.18 -0.75
N TRP A 22 -1.48 -10.18 -1.62
CA TRP A 22 -0.22 -9.43 -1.64
C TRP A 22 -0.03 -8.60 -0.37
N TYR A 23 -1.10 -8.01 0.16
CA TYR A 23 -1.08 -7.25 1.40
C TYR A 23 -0.65 -8.15 2.56
N GLY A 24 -1.28 -9.32 2.70
CA GLY A 24 -0.96 -10.29 3.73
C GLY A 24 0.48 -10.81 3.62
N LEU A 25 0.94 -11.18 2.42
CA LEU A 25 2.31 -11.63 2.21
C LEU A 25 3.33 -10.55 2.57
N ASN A 26 3.08 -9.30 2.18
CA ASN A 26 3.99 -8.20 2.48
C ASN A 26 4.01 -7.89 3.99
N TYR A 27 2.85 -7.95 4.65
CA TYR A 27 2.76 -7.83 6.10
C TYR A 27 3.53 -8.94 6.83
N LEU A 28 3.34 -10.21 6.45
CA LEU A 28 4.03 -11.34 7.08
C LEU A 28 5.55 -11.26 6.88
N TRP A 29 6.00 -10.91 5.67
CA TRP A 29 7.41 -10.66 5.39
C TRP A 29 7.98 -9.56 6.29
N ASN A 30 7.28 -8.43 6.38
CA ASN A 30 7.69 -7.31 7.23
C ASN A 30 7.65 -7.67 8.72
N LEU A 31 6.71 -8.50 9.16
CA LEU A 31 6.63 -8.94 10.55
C LEU A 31 7.86 -9.79 10.93
N ILE A 32 8.33 -10.65 10.03
CA ILE A 32 9.57 -11.41 10.21
C ILE A 32 10.79 -10.47 10.22
N LYS A 33 10.83 -9.47 9.33
CA LYS A 33 11.94 -8.51 9.21
C LYS A 33 12.06 -7.59 10.43
N TYR A 34 10.97 -6.94 10.81
CA TYR A 34 10.96 -5.87 11.83
C TYR A 34 10.64 -6.38 13.23
N LYS A 35 10.04 -7.57 13.37
CA LYS A 35 9.62 -8.16 14.65
C LYS A 35 8.72 -7.24 15.50
N ASN A 36 8.10 -6.24 14.86
CA ASN A 36 7.24 -5.26 15.47
C ASN A 36 6.02 -5.05 14.57
N HIS A 37 4.83 -5.26 15.11
CA HIS A 37 3.58 -5.14 14.36
C HIS A 37 3.36 -3.76 13.75
N ARG A 38 3.63 -2.70 14.51
CA ARG A 38 3.42 -1.32 14.07
C ARG A 38 4.36 -0.97 12.92
N GLU A 39 5.62 -1.35 13.05
CA GLU A 39 6.61 -1.13 12.01
C GLU A 39 6.32 -1.98 10.78
N ALA A 40 5.93 -3.25 10.97
CA ALA A 40 5.58 -4.14 9.88
C ALA A 40 4.39 -3.63 9.06
N TYR A 41 3.35 -3.15 9.76
CA TYR A 41 2.16 -2.55 9.16
C TYR A 41 2.50 -1.28 8.38
N ARG A 42 3.24 -0.34 8.99
CA ARG A 42 3.61 0.92 8.32
C ARG A 42 4.50 0.71 7.10
N ASN A 43 5.27 -0.38 7.08
CA ASN A 43 6.11 -0.75 5.94
C ASN A 43 5.39 -1.57 4.87
N ILE A 44 4.10 -1.86 4.99
CA ILE A 44 3.36 -2.48 3.89
C ILE A 44 3.33 -1.50 2.72
N ILE A 45 3.70 -1.92 1.52
CA ILE A 45 3.84 -1.02 0.36
C ILE A 45 2.56 -0.22 0.05
N PHE A 46 1.40 -0.84 0.28
CA PHE A 46 0.08 -0.22 0.14
C PHE A 46 -0.18 0.88 1.17
N GLU A 47 0.13 0.59 2.44
CA GLU A 47 0.03 1.58 3.53
C GLU A 47 0.99 2.73 3.30
N GLN A 48 2.23 2.45 2.87
CA GLN A 48 3.20 3.51 2.63
C GLN A 48 2.72 4.47 1.53
N GLU A 49 2.18 3.94 0.42
CA GLU A 49 1.60 4.79 -0.65
C GLU A 49 0.42 5.62 -0.12
N ALA A 50 -0.49 4.98 0.61
CA ALA A 50 -1.66 5.65 1.15
C ALA A 50 -1.27 6.75 2.17
N TYR A 51 -0.32 6.48 3.07
CA TYR A 51 0.15 7.46 4.04
C TYR A 51 0.92 8.63 3.43
N GLU A 52 1.72 8.39 2.39
CA GLU A 52 2.45 9.45 1.69
C GLU A 52 1.51 10.41 0.96
N ASN A 53 0.42 9.88 0.39
CA ASN A 53 -0.47 10.66 -0.45
C ASN A 53 -1.79 11.03 0.23
N GLN A 54 -1.98 10.69 1.52
CA GLN A 54 -3.24 10.95 2.24
C GLN A 54 -3.62 12.44 2.29
N ASN A 55 -2.64 13.35 2.25
CA ASN A 55 -2.87 14.80 2.28
C ASN A 55 -3.02 15.41 0.88
N ASP A 56 -2.72 14.66 -0.18
CA ASP A 56 -2.89 15.10 -1.57
C ASP A 56 -4.27 14.69 -2.08
N LEU A 57 -5.20 15.65 -2.08
CA LEU A 57 -6.58 15.46 -2.54
C LEU A 57 -6.69 15.20 -4.05
N GLU A 58 -5.66 15.55 -4.82
CA GLU A 58 -5.61 15.35 -6.26
C GLU A 58 -4.89 14.07 -6.67
N TYR A 59 -4.21 13.40 -5.73
CA TYR A 59 -3.45 12.19 -5.98
C TYR A 59 -4.23 11.16 -6.79
N LEU A 60 -5.45 10.84 -6.38
CA LEU A 60 -6.28 9.83 -7.06
C LEU A 60 -6.62 10.18 -8.52
N LYS A 61 -6.68 11.47 -8.88
CA LYS A 61 -6.92 11.91 -10.25
C LYS A 61 -5.68 11.69 -11.13
N ASN A 62 -4.50 11.87 -10.55
CA ASN A 62 -3.21 11.83 -11.25
C ASN A 62 -2.47 10.48 -11.09
N ARG A 63 -3.00 9.58 -10.27
CA ARG A 63 -2.39 8.30 -9.93
C ARG A 63 -2.32 7.40 -11.16
N LYS A 64 -1.10 6.96 -11.48
CA LYS A 64 -0.87 6.00 -12.57
C LYS A 64 -1.38 4.62 -12.19
N LEU A 65 -1.89 3.87 -13.17
CA LEU A 65 -2.16 2.44 -12.99
C LEU A 65 -0.87 1.75 -12.55
N TRP A 66 -1.00 0.84 -11.57
CA TRP A 66 0.13 0.03 -11.08
C TRP A 66 1.23 0.83 -10.37
N GLN A 67 0.92 2.04 -9.88
CA GLN A 67 1.85 2.88 -9.11
C GLN A 67 2.48 2.16 -7.91
N ILE A 68 1.79 1.16 -7.35
CA ILE A 68 2.27 0.29 -6.27
C ILE A 68 3.64 -0.35 -6.61
N PHE A 69 3.87 -0.71 -7.88
CA PHE A 69 5.14 -1.33 -8.31
C PHE A 69 6.25 -0.31 -8.62
N ASN A 70 5.93 0.98 -8.72
CA ASN A 70 6.91 2.03 -8.95
C ASN A 70 7.69 2.41 -7.68
N LYS A 71 7.21 2.01 -6.50
CA LYS A 71 8.03 1.99 -5.28
C LYS A 71 9.09 0.88 -5.39
N ARG A 72 10.16 1.20 -6.13
CA ARG A 72 11.38 0.39 -6.14
C ARG A 72 11.94 0.36 -4.72
N ARG A 73 11.88 -0.82 -4.11
CA ARG A 73 12.65 -1.30 -2.95
C ARG A 73 13.77 -0.34 -2.52
N THR A 74 13.52 0.43 -1.47
CA THR A 74 14.55 0.65 -0.44
C THR A 74 14.64 -0.66 0.34
N LEU A 75 15.44 -1.59 -0.19
CA LEU A 75 15.92 -2.73 0.60
C LEU A 75 16.97 -2.22 1.58
#